data_AF-A0A0K6HTQ7-F1
#
_entry.id   AF-A0A0K6HTQ7-F1
#
_cell.length_a   1.000
_cell.length_b   1.000
_cell.length_c   1.000
_cell.angle_alpha   90.00
_cell.angle_beta   90.00
_cell.angle_gamma   90.00
#
_symmetry.space_group_name_H-M   'P 1'
#
loop_
_entity.id
_entity.type
_entity.pdbx_description
1 polymer ?
#
loop_
_entity_poly.entity_id
_entity_poly.type
_entity_poly.pdbx_seq_one_letter_code
_entity_poly.pdbx_strand_id
1 'polypeptide(L)'
;MSKKIKYTDEPIGDVKIVADFLPPPEALVFREEGVKVTLALSKKSVDFFKHQAQTHHSQYQRMIRHLLDAYVDRHSAADSAKTSTKRSAKRGVAKTNN
;
A
#
# COMPACT_ATOMS: atom_id res chain seq x y z
N MET A 1 5.33 -43.11 -0.40
CA MET A 1 5.21 -43.50 -1.82
C MET A 1 4.06 -42.71 -2.44
N SER A 2 4.34 -41.55 -3.04
CA SER A 2 3.33 -40.73 -3.73
C SER A 2 3.02 -41.36 -5.09
N LYS A 3 1.73 -41.69 -5.33
CA LYS A 3 1.28 -42.18 -6.64
C LYS A 3 1.47 -41.05 -7.66
N LYS A 4 2.20 -41.34 -8.75
CA LYS A 4 2.35 -40.41 -9.88
C LYS A 4 0.98 -40.25 -10.55
N ILE A 5 0.51 -39.00 -10.65
CA ILE A 5 -0.68 -38.66 -11.40
C ILE A 5 -0.38 -38.96 -12.88
N LYS A 6 -1.15 -39.88 -13.47
CA LYS A 6 -1.10 -40.18 -14.91
C LYS A 6 -2.24 -39.42 -15.56
N TYR A 7 -1.91 -38.38 -16.31
CA TYR A 7 -2.88 -37.67 -17.13
C TYR A 7 -3.14 -38.50 -18.38
N THR A 8 -4.41 -38.68 -18.71
CA THR A 8 -4.91 -39.30 -19.94
C THR A 8 -5.46 -38.20 -20.84
N ASP A 9 -5.34 -38.37 -22.16
CA ASP A 9 -5.79 -37.42 -23.19
C ASP A 9 -7.33 -37.39 -23.28
N GLU A 10 -7.97 -36.96 -22.19
CA GLU A 10 -9.42 -36.82 -22.10
C GLU A 10 -9.90 -35.57 -22.84
N PRO A 11 -11.12 -35.59 -23.41
CA PRO A 11 -11.65 -34.44 -24.12
C PRO A 11 -11.80 -33.26 -23.15
N ILE A 12 -10.96 -32.25 -23.34
CA ILE A 12 -11.16 -30.92 -22.75
C ILE A 12 -12.54 -30.45 -23.22
N GLY A 13 -13.45 -30.20 -22.27
CA GLY A 13 -14.81 -29.74 -22.55
C GLY A 13 -14.84 -28.34 -23.20
N ASP A 14 -15.99 -27.66 -23.15
CA ASP A 14 -16.16 -26.36 -23.81
C ASP A 14 -15.13 -25.31 -23.35
N VAL A 15 -14.14 -25.02 -24.22
CA VAL A 15 -13.11 -24.02 -23.96
C VAL A 15 -13.67 -22.64 -24.28
N LYS A 16 -13.70 -21.75 -23.29
CA LYS A 16 -13.97 -20.33 -23.50
C LYS A 16 -12.65 -19.60 -23.73
N ILE A 17 -12.47 -19.05 -24.93
CA ILE A 17 -11.33 -18.19 -25.24
C ILE A 17 -11.56 -16.86 -24.50
N VAL A 18 -10.72 -16.60 -23.49
CA VAL A 18 -10.70 -15.34 -22.77
C VAL A 18 -9.59 -14.48 -23.37
N ALA A 19 -9.91 -13.24 -23.74
CA ALA A 19 -8.89 -12.28 -24.16
C ALA A 19 -7.93 -12.01 -23.00
N ASP A 20 -6.63 -11.88 -23.28
CA ASP A 20 -5.65 -11.58 -22.23
C ASP A 20 -6.01 -10.25 -21.54
N PHE A 21 -6.41 -10.34 -20.28
CA PHE A 21 -6.88 -9.22 -19.46
C PHE A 21 -5.87 -8.81 -18.40
N LEU A 22 -4.73 -9.51 -18.33
CA LEU A 22 -3.70 -9.15 -17.37
C LEU A 22 -2.96 -7.91 -17.90
N PRO A 23 -2.90 -6.82 -17.12
CA PRO A 23 -1.97 -5.75 -17.41
C PRO A 23 -0.56 -6.34 -17.53
N PRO A 24 0.31 -5.74 -18.37
CA PRO A 24 1.70 -6.14 -18.41
C PRO A 24 2.30 -6.10 -16.99
N PRO A 25 3.24 -7.00 -16.63
CA PRO A 25 3.76 -7.11 -15.27
C PRO A 25 4.18 -5.78 -14.64
N GLU A 26 4.69 -4.86 -15.45
CA GLU A 26 5.09 -3.51 -15.06
C GLU A 26 3.92 -2.65 -14.54
N ALA A 27 2.72 -2.86 -15.07
CA ALA A 27 1.49 -2.19 -14.64
C ALA A 27 0.79 -2.90 -13.46
N LEU A 28 1.19 -4.14 -13.14
CA LEU A 28 0.75 -4.85 -11.94
C LEU A 28 1.55 -4.43 -10.69
N VAL A 29 2.77 -3.89 -10.87
CA VAL A 29 3.58 -3.42 -9.74
C VAL A 29 3.11 -2.02 -9.32
N PHE A 30 2.30 -1.95 -8.27
CA PHE A 30 2.04 -0.69 -7.57
C PHE A 30 3.36 -0.16 -6.98
N ARG A 31 3.97 0.81 -7.66
CA ARG A 31 5.18 1.49 -7.19
C ARG A 31 4.76 2.76 -6.48
N GLU A 32 4.93 2.80 -5.17
CA GLU A 32 4.78 4.04 -4.40
C GLU A 32 5.87 5.04 -4.81
N GLU A 33 5.48 6.30 -5.05
CA GLU A 33 6.41 7.39 -5.31
C GLU A 33 7.22 7.70 -4.05
N GLY A 34 8.45 7.19 -3.98
CA GLY A 34 9.32 7.37 -2.82
C GLY A 34 10.18 8.63 -2.89
N VAL A 35 10.00 9.55 -1.93
CA VAL A 35 10.94 10.66 -1.70
C VAL A 35 12.06 10.20 -0.77
N LYS A 36 13.32 10.40 -1.19
CA LYS A 36 14.49 10.07 -0.36
C LYS A 36 14.79 11.20 0.62
N VAL A 37 14.87 10.86 1.89
CA VAL A 37 15.26 11.78 2.98
C VAL A 37 16.34 11.12 3.82
N THR A 38 17.31 11.91 4.28
CA THR A 38 18.33 11.45 5.24
C THR A 38 17.88 11.78 6.65
N LEU A 39 17.67 10.75 7.48
CA LEU A 39 17.26 10.86 8.87
C LEU A 39 18.25 10.10 9.77
N ALA A 40 18.68 10.72 10.86
CA ALA A 40 19.48 10.03 11.88
C ALA A 40 18.56 9.18 12.78
N LEU A 41 18.87 7.89 12.90
CA LEU A 41 18.16 6.95 13.78
C LEU A 41 19.11 6.47 14.88
N SER A 42 18.54 6.13 16.04
CA SER A 42 19.32 5.55 17.14
C SER A 42 19.84 4.16 16.77
N LYS A 43 21.02 3.79 17.29
CA LYS A 43 21.60 2.44 17.10
C LYS A 43 20.63 1.34 17.52
N LYS A 44 19.99 1.51 18.68
CA LYS A 44 18.98 0.59 19.22
C LYS A 44 17.84 0.33 18.23
N SER A 45 17.32 1.40 17.62
CA SER A 45 16.23 1.29 16.64
C SER A 45 16.67 0.51 15.40
N VAL A 46 17.85 0.82 14.86
CA VAL A 46 18.38 0.14 13.66
C VAL A 46 18.62 -1.34 13.93
N ASP A 47 19.20 -1.69 15.07
CA ASP A 47 19.49 -3.08 15.44
C ASP A 47 18.20 -3.90 15.61
N PHE A 48 17.15 -3.31 16.19
CA PHE A 48 15.83 -3.94 16.28
C PHE A 48 15.26 -4.30 14.91
N PHE A 49 15.24 -3.34 13.96
CA PHE A 49 14.68 -3.60 12.63
C PHE A 49 15.53 -4.56 11.81
N LYS A 50 16.86 -4.57 11.98
CA LYS A 50 17.74 -5.56 11.34
C LYS A 50 17.40 -6.97 11.80
N HIS A 51 17.18 -7.17 13.09
CA HIS A 51 16.81 -8.48 13.63
C HIS A 51 15.46 -8.96 13.07
N GLN A 52 14.44 -8.10 13.10
CA GLN A 52 13.11 -8.42 12.57
C GLN A 52 13.15 -8.70 11.06
N ALA A 53 13.93 -7.93 10.30
CA ALA A 53 14.09 -8.11 8.86
C ALA A 53 14.67 -9.48 8.49
N GLN A 54 15.60 -10.01 9.30
CA GLN A 54 16.14 -11.36 9.12
C GLN A 54 15.07 -12.44 9.32
N THR A 55 14.26 -12.31 10.38
CA THR A 55 13.18 -13.27 10.68
C THR A 55 12.10 -13.28 9.61
N HIS A 56 11.76 -12.11 9.05
CA HIS A 56 10.67 -11.95 8.09
C HIS A 56 11.12 -11.96 6.63
N HIS A 57 12.41 -12.28 6.35
CA HIS A 57 12.99 -12.29 5.01
C HIS A 57 12.70 -11.00 4.21
N SER A 58 12.84 -9.85 4.87
CA SER A 58 12.53 -8.53 4.31
C SER A 58 13.70 -7.57 4.50
N GLN A 59 13.60 -6.36 3.95
CA GLN A 59 14.56 -5.28 4.14
C GLN A 59 14.15 -4.42 5.34
N TYR A 60 15.08 -4.15 6.26
CA TYR A 60 14.80 -3.33 7.45
C TYR A 60 14.30 -1.93 7.09
N GLN A 61 14.74 -1.36 5.96
CA GLN A 61 14.27 -0.07 5.47
C GLN A 61 12.77 -0.08 5.16
N ARG A 62 12.25 -1.21 4.63
CA ARG A 62 10.84 -1.37 4.31
C ARG A 62 9.99 -1.36 5.58
N MET A 63 10.48 -1.99 6.65
CA MET A 63 9.82 -1.98 7.95
C MET A 63 9.76 -0.57 8.55
N ILE A 64 10.86 0.19 8.44
CA ILE A 64 10.90 1.58 8.91
C ILE A 64 9.91 2.44 8.13
N ARG A 65 9.85 2.29 6.80
CA ARG A 65 8.89 3.04 5.95
C ARG A 65 7.45 2.76 6.37
N HIS A 66 7.06 1.49 6.47
CA HIS A 66 5.71 1.10 6.87
C HIS A 66 5.33 1.59 8.28
N LEU A 67 6.29 1.66 9.21
CA LEU A 67 6.02 2.24 10.53
C LEU A 67 5.69 3.74 10.44
N LEU A 68 6.40 4.48 9.60
CA LEU A 68 6.13 5.90 9.40
C LEU A 68 4.77 6.10 8.71
N ASP A 69 4.48 5.33 7.68
CA ASP A 69 3.19 5.39 6.96
C ASP A 69 2.03 5.10 7.93
N ALA A 70 2.11 4.01 8.70
CA ALA A 70 1.10 3.65 9.69
C ALA A 70 0.91 4.70 10.79
N TYR A 71 1.99 5.39 11.19
CA TYR A 71 1.90 6.51 12.11
C TYR A 71 1.15 7.69 11.49
N VAL A 72 1.47 8.05 10.25
CA VAL A 72 0.78 9.12 9.53
C VAL A 72 -0.70 8.79 9.36
N ASP A 73 -1.04 7.59 8.87
CA ASP A 73 -2.43 7.16 8.67
C ASP A 73 -3.27 7.29 9.94
N ARG A 74 -2.70 6.87 11.08
CA ARG A 74 -3.36 6.93 12.39
C ARG A 74 -3.61 8.36 12.86
N HIS A 75 -2.71 9.29 12.55
CA HIS A 75 -2.75 10.65 13.06
C HIS A 75 -3.39 11.66 12.08
N SER A 76 -3.36 11.39 10.78
CA SER A 76 -3.99 12.23 9.75
C SER A 76 -5.51 12.08 9.67
N ALA A 77 -6.07 10.93 10.09
CA ALA A 77 -7.52 10.74 10.18
C ALA A 77 -8.21 11.71 11.16
N ALA A 78 -7.48 12.22 12.16
CA ALA A 78 -8.00 13.19 13.14
C ALA A 78 -8.05 14.64 12.61
N ASP A 79 -7.29 14.95 11.55
CA ASP A 79 -7.15 16.32 11.02
C ASP A 79 -8.09 16.62 9.85
N SER A 80 -8.47 15.59 9.08
CA SER A 80 -9.46 15.72 8.00
C SER A 80 -10.89 15.96 8.52
N ALA A 81 -11.23 15.44 9.71
CA ALA A 81 -12.51 15.69 10.36
C ALA A 81 -12.71 17.16 10.82
N LYS A 82 -11.61 17.88 11.14
CA LYS A 82 -11.67 19.27 11.66
C LYS A 82 -11.77 20.33 10.56
N THR A 83 -11.45 20.00 9.32
CA THR A 83 -11.43 20.97 8.20
C THR A 83 -12.79 21.12 7.52
N SER A 84 -13.68 20.12 7.60
CA SER A 84 -15.02 20.18 7.00
C SER A 84 -15.95 21.18 7.70
N THR A 85 -15.83 21.34 9.03
CA THR A 85 -16.71 22.22 9.82
C THR A 85 -16.37 23.71 9.69
N LYS A 86 -15.15 24.09 9.26
CA LYS A 86 -14.75 25.51 9.10
C LYS A 86 -15.11 26.12 7.73
N ARG A 87 -15.41 25.31 6.71
CA ARG A 87 -15.75 25.81 5.36
C ARG A 87 -17.21 26.25 5.21
N SER A 88 -18.12 25.82 6.09
CA SER A 88 -19.52 26.24 6.05
C SER A 88 -19.77 27.63 6.66
N ALA A 89 -18.90 28.12 7.55
CA ALA A 89 -19.09 29.41 8.23
C ALA A 89 -18.67 30.65 7.41
N LYS A 90 -17.91 30.50 6.31
CA LYS A 90 -17.41 31.64 5.51
C LYS A 90 -18.21 31.95 4.24
N ARG A 91 -19.25 31.15 3.91
CA ARG A 91 -20.07 31.32 2.69
C ARG A 91 -21.41 32.06 2.91
N GLY A 92 -21.63 32.65 4.08
CA GLY A 92 -22.88 33.34 4.43
C GLY A 92 -22.89 34.87 4.30
N VAL A 93 -21.76 35.53 3.98
CA VAL A 93 -21.68 37.00 3.98
C VAL A 93 -21.26 37.51 2.60
N ALA A 94 -22.14 37.39 1.61
CA ALA A 94 -22.12 38.20 0.38
C ALA A 94 -23.35 37.91 -0.48
N LYS A 95 -24.50 38.51 -0.14
CA LYS A 95 -25.48 39.07 -1.11
C LYS A 95 -26.71 39.58 -0.38
N THR A 96 -26.74 40.89 -0.14
CA THR A 96 -27.96 41.72 -0.16
C THR A 96 -27.56 43.13 -0.61
N ASN A 97 -28.35 43.66 -1.56
CA ASN A 97 -28.41 45.02 -2.10
C ASN A 97 -27.41 45.28 -3.24
N ASN A 98 -27.82 45.72 -4.44
CA ASN A 98 -28.97 46.53 -4.86
C ASN A 98 -29.48 46.06 -6.24
#